data_AF-A0A973PA47-F1
#
_entry.id   AF-A0A973PA47-F1
#
_cell.length_a   1.000
_cell.length_b   1.000
_cell.length_c   1.000
_cell.angle_alpha   90.00
_cell.angle_beta   90.00
_cell.angle_gamma   90.00
#
_symmetry.space_group_name_H-M   'P 1'
#
loop_
_entity.id
_entity.type
_entity.pdbx_description
1 polymer ?
#
loop_
_entity_poly.entity_id
_entity_poly.type
_entity_poly.pdbx_seq_one_letter_code
_entity_poly.pdbx_strand_id
1 'polypeptide(L)' 'MADVFDDLRDEYEQLDAVLTALAPEQWAAPSAAAGWSVGDVVLHLAQTEELALASAAGGTLASFGGRVDALADDL' A
#
# COMPACT_ATOMS: atom_id res chain seq x y z
N MET A 1 -12.40 -19.39 13.70
CA MET A 1 -11.61 -19.16 12.47
C MET A 1 -12.13 -17.82 11.99
N ALA A 2 -11.35 -16.76 12.16
CA ALA A 2 -11.73 -15.46 11.61
C ALA A 2 -11.80 -15.62 10.08
N ASP A 3 -12.68 -14.85 9.45
CA ASP A 3 -12.75 -14.81 7.99
C ASP A 3 -11.48 -14.14 7.45
N VAL A 4 -11.04 -14.49 6.24
CA VAL A 4 -9.84 -13.91 5.62
C VAL A 4 -9.95 -12.39 5.49
N PHE A 5 -11.17 -11.87 5.36
CA PHE A 5 -11.43 -10.43 5.34
C PHE A 5 -11.36 -9.76 6.71
N ASP A 6 -11.64 -10.50 7.79
CA ASP A 6 -11.46 -9.99 9.15
C ASP A 6 -9.98 -9.94 9.50
N ASP A 7 -9.21 -10.98 9.17
CA ASP A 7 -7.75 -10.98 9.34
C ASP A 7 -7.09 -9.84 8.54
N LEU A 8 -7.51 -9.63 7.29
CA LEU A 8 -7.00 -8.52 6.47
C LEU A 8 -7.32 -7.14 7.08
N ARG A 9 -8.50 -6.97 7.68
CA ARG A 9 -8.85 -5.72 8.37
C ARG A 9 -7.93 -5.48 9.56
N ASP A 10 -7.75 -6.49 10.39
CA ASP A 10 -6.91 -6.41 11.59
C ASP A 10 -5.44 -6.14 11.22
N GLU A 11 -4.95 -6.68 10.10
CA GLU A 11 -3.61 -6.38 9.56
C GLU A 11 -3.49 -4.91 9.12
N TYR A 12 -4.50 -4.37 8.44
CA TYR A 12 -4.51 -2.97 8.01
C TYR A 12 -4.60 -1.99 9.19
N GLU A 13 -5.34 -2.32 10.25
CA GLU A 13 -5.37 -1.53 11.48
C GLU A 13 -3.99 -1.49 12.17
N GLN A 14 -3.28 -2.63 12.19
CA GLN A 14 -1.91 -2.68 12.71
C GLN A 14 -0.94 -1.88 11.87
N LEU A 15 -1.07 -1.95 10.54
CA LEU A 15 -0.26 -1.15 9.62
C LEU A 15 -0.51 0.35 9.81
N ASP A 16 -1.76 0.78 9.91
CA ASP A 16 -2.13 2.18 10.16
C ASP A 16 -1.51 2.71 11.47
N ALA A 17 -1.54 1.91 12.53
CA ALA A 17 -0.91 2.25 13.81
C ALA A 17 0.61 2.45 13.67
N VAL A 18 1.29 1.62 12.87
CA VAL A 18 2.72 1.78 12.58
C VAL A 18 2.99 3.05 11.78
N LEU A 19 2.23 3.29 10.71
CA LEU A 19 2.43 4.44 9.82
C LEU A 19 2.12 5.78 10.51
N THR A 20 1.09 5.82 11.34
CA THR A 20 0.70 7.01 12.12
C THR A 20 1.74 7.38 13.19
N ALA A 21 2.54 6.41 13.65
CA ALA A 21 3.61 6.64 14.61
C ALA A 21 4.89 7.21 13.97
N LEU A 22 5.00 7.23 12.64
CA LEU A 22 6.18 7.75 11.94
C LEU A 22 6.19 9.28 11.91
N ALA A 23 7.31 9.87 12.33
CA ALA A 23 7.62 11.26 12.08
C ALA A 23 7.84 11.52 10.57
N PRO A 24 7.59 12.74 10.07
CA PRO A 24 7.73 13.07 8.65
C PRO A 24 9.09 12.70 8.05
N GLU A 25 10.18 12.86 8.81
CA GLU A 25 11.54 12.58 8.33
C GLU A 25 11.81 11.08 8.18
N GLN A 26 11.07 10.24 8.91
CA GLN A 26 11.22 8.78 8.87
C GLN A 26 10.67 8.18 7.58
N TRP A 27 9.77 8.89 6.89
CA TRP A 27 9.28 8.48 5.57
C TRP A 27 10.40 8.44 4.51
N ALA A 28 11.41 9.29 4.65
CA ALA A 28 12.57 9.33 3.75
C ALA A 28 13.69 8.35 4.16
N ALA A 29 13.54 7.60 5.27
CA ALA A 29 14.57 6.66 5.72
C ALA A 29 14.73 5.49 4.73
N PRO A 30 15.95 4.97 4.50
CA PRO A 30 16.16 3.78 3.69
C PRO A 30 15.41 2.57 4.24
N SER A 31 14.76 1.82 3.36
CA SER A 31 14.12 0.55 3.68
C SER A 31 15.07 -0.64 3.49
N ALA A 32 14.57 -1.85 3.75
CA ALA A 32 15.30 -3.09 3.43
C ALA A 32 15.35 -3.37 1.91
N ALA A 33 14.47 -2.73 1.11
CA ALA A 33 14.55 -2.78 -0.34
C ALA A 33 15.61 -1.77 -0.82
N ALA A 34 16.63 -2.29 -1.51
CA ALA A 34 17.79 -1.49 -1.92
C ALA A 34 17.36 -0.31 -2.80
N GLY A 35 17.73 0.90 -2.39
CA GLY A 35 17.41 2.14 -3.10
C GLY A 35 16.00 2.68 -2.84
N TRP A 36 15.19 2.04 -2.01
CA TRP A 36 13.83 2.48 -1.67
C TRP A 36 13.79 3.04 -0.26
N SER A 37 13.10 4.16 -0.10
CA SER A 37 12.71 4.71 1.20
C SER A 37 11.50 3.97 1.79
N VAL A 38 11.17 4.25 3.05
CA VAL A 38 9.91 3.80 3.66
C VAL A 38 8.71 4.30 2.85
N GLY A 39 8.75 5.55 2.37
CA GLY A 39 7.72 6.12 1.51
C GLY A 39 7.53 5.35 0.20
N ASP A 40 8.62 4.93 -0.45
CA ASP A 40 8.54 4.13 -1.68
C ASP A 40 7.88 2.77 -1.45
N VAL A 41 8.16 2.14 -0.30
CA VAL A 41 7.53 0.86 0.07
C VAL A 41 6.02 1.04 0.28
N VAL A 42 5.60 2.09 1.00
CA VAL A 42 4.19 2.35 1.27
C VAL A 42 3.44 2.76 0.00
N LEU A 43 4.08 3.55 -0.88
CA LEU A 43 3.55 3.88 -2.20
C LEU A 43 3.29 2.60 -3.01
N HIS A 44 4.27 1.71 -3.07
CA HIS A 44 4.14 0.44 -3.77
C HIS A 44 3.03 -0.44 -3.18
N LEU A 45 2.93 -0.50 -1.86
CA LEU A 45 1.86 -1.23 -1.17
C LEU A 45 0.49 -0.69 -1.59
N ALA A 46 0.30 0.63 -1.57
CA ALA A 46 -0.95 1.27 -1.98
C ALA A 46 -1.31 0.99 -3.44
N GLN A 47 -0.33 0.99 -4.36
CA GLN A 47 -0.54 0.60 -5.76
C GLN A 47 -1.02 -0.85 -5.89
N THR A 48 -0.42 -1.78 -5.15
CA THR A 48 -0.82 -3.20 -5.21
C THR A 48 -2.20 -3.45 -4.61
N GLU A 49 -2.65 -2.64 -3.65
CA GLU A 49 -3.98 -2.75 -3.06
C GLU A 49 -5.09 -2.41 -4.07
N GLU A 50 -4.84 -1.51 -5.02
CA GLU A 50 -5.79 -1.23 -6.11
C GLU A 50 -6.03 -2.47 -6.97
N LEU A 51 -4.99 -3.30 -7.18
CA LEU A 51 -5.12 -4.58 -7.88
C LEU A 51 -5.83 -5.65 -7.03
N ALA A 52 -5.56 -5.69 -5.73
CA ALA A 52 -6.27 -6.57 -4.80
C ALA A 52 -7.78 -6.29 -4.82
N LEU A 53 -8.16 -5.01 -4.72
CA LEU A 53 -9.54 -4.55 -4.83
C LEU A 53 -10.16 -4.91 -6.19
N ALA A 54 -9.45 -4.66 -7.29
CA ALA A 54 -9.92 -5.01 -8.62
C ALA A 54 -10.18 -6.52 -8.72
N SER A 55 -9.29 -7.36 -8.19
CA SER A 55 -9.43 -8.81 -8.20
C SER A 55 -10.62 -9.29 -7.37
N ALA A 56 -10.82 -8.74 -6.17
CA ALA A 56 -11.96 -9.03 -5.32
C ALA A 56 -13.30 -8.62 -5.98
N ALA A 57 -13.29 -7.57 -6.80
CA ALA A 57 -14.43 -7.12 -7.60
C ALA A 57 -14.61 -7.90 -8.93
N GLY A 58 -13.72 -8.87 -9.25
CA GLY A 58 -13.77 -9.67 -10.48
C GLY A 58 -13.09 -9.04 -11.71
N GLY A 59 -12.26 -8.01 -11.51
CA GLY A 59 -11.43 -7.36 -12.52
C GLY A 59 -10.17 -8.15 -12.89
N THR A 60 -9.38 -7.61 -13.83
CA THR A 60 -8.12 -8.24 -14.30
C THR A 60 -6.95 -7.28 -14.25
N LEU A 61 -5.72 -7.80 -14.43
CA LEU A 61 -4.49 -6.99 -14.54
C LEU A 61 -4.55 -5.91 -15.65
N ALA A 62 -5.42 -6.04 -16.65
CA ALA A 62 -5.64 -5.00 -17.66
C ALA A 62 -6.32 -3.75 -17.09
N SER A 63 -6.84 -3.81 -15.85
CA SER A 63 -7.35 -2.69 -15.08
C SER A 63 -6.25 -1.96 -14.28
N PHE A 64 -4.98 -2.40 -14.38
CA PHE A 64 -3.84 -1.82 -13.68
C PHE A 64 -3.40 -0.50 -14.34
N GLY A 65 -3.16 0.53 -13.51
CA GLY A 65 -3.06 1.95 -13.90
C GLY A 65 -4.06 2.80 -13.10
N GLY A 66 -4.03 2.66 -11.76
CA GLY A 66 -5.05 3.21 -10.87
C GLY A 66 -4.69 4.59 -10.31
N ARG A 67 -5.38 5.01 -9.23
CA ARG A 67 -5.31 6.40 -8.76
C ARG A 67 -3.94 6.76 -8.22
N VAL A 68 -3.21 5.79 -7.66
CA VAL A 68 -1.87 6.04 -7.11
C VAL A 68 -0.86 6.32 -8.22
N ASP A 69 -0.91 5.57 -9.33
CA ASP A 69 -0.06 5.84 -10.50
C ASP A 69 -0.36 7.22 -11.08
N ALA A 70 -1.64 7.58 -11.21
CA ALA A 70 -2.05 8.90 -11.67
C ALA A 70 -1.56 10.03 -10.74
N LEU A 71 -1.58 9.81 -9.42
CA LEU A 71 -1.11 10.80 -8.45
C LEU A 71 0.42 10.95 -8.47
N ALA A 72 1.15 9.86 -8.74
CA ALA A 72 2.61 9.86 -8.84
C ALA A 72 3.08 10.59 -10.12
N ASP A 73 2.34 10.47 -11.22
CA ASP A 73 2.62 11.19 -12.47
C ASP A 73 2.38 12.73 -12.36
N ASP A 74 1.55 13.15 -11.40
CA ASP A 74 1.17 14.56 -11.18
C ASP A 74 2.11 15.33 -10.21
N LEU A 75 3.10 14.66 -9.59
CA LEU A 75 4.06 15.23 -8.64
C LEU A 75 5.41 15.61 -9.30
#